data_AF-A0A2S4LC57-F1
#
_entry.id   AF-A0A2S4LC57-F1
#
_cell.length_a   1.000
_cell.length_b   1.000
_cell.length_c   1.000
_cell.angle_alpha   90.00
_cell.angle_beta   90.00
_cell.angle_gamma   90.00
#
_symmetry.space_group_name_H-M   'P 1'
#
loop_
_entity.id
_entity.type
_entity.pdbx_description
1 polymer ?
#
loop_
_entity_poly.entity_id
_entity_poly.type
_entity_poly.pdbx_seq_one_letter_code
_entity_poly.pdbx_strand_id
1 'polypeptide(L)'
;MTMASDLAELRAEVSALRALVLTMAPMVFGQEGISAENVEALGAAFANQIQGINIEGADPDVLQRMRDLKAGAVADLFSDAADQVRAGGDEEPDFGG
;
A
#
# COMPACT_ATOMS: atom_id res chain seq x y z
N MET A 1 -1.12 -27.38 15.93
CA MET A 1 -0.62 -26.38 14.98
C MET A 1 0.16 -25.36 15.79
N THR A 2 1.43 -25.13 15.46
CA THR A 2 2.34 -24.29 16.26
C THR A 2 2.23 -22.84 15.80
N MET A 3 2.33 -21.89 16.74
CA MET A 3 2.30 -20.43 16.47
C MET A 3 3.25 -19.94 15.35
N ALA A 4 4.30 -20.71 15.04
CA ALA A 4 5.22 -20.41 13.95
C ALA A 4 4.63 -20.64 12.55
N SER A 5 3.70 -21.59 12.39
CA SER A 5 3.00 -21.85 11.12
C SER A 5 2.01 -20.72 10.83
N ASP A 6 1.23 -20.34 11.83
CA ASP A 6 0.20 -19.30 11.73
C ASP A 6 0.85 -17.93 11.39
N LEU A 7 2.03 -17.64 11.94
CA LEU A 7 2.78 -16.41 11.62
C LEU A 7 3.36 -16.42 10.19
N ALA A 8 3.80 -17.57 9.70
CA ALA A 8 4.33 -17.72 8.34
C ALA A 8 3.22 -17.62 7.29
N GLU A 9 2.07 -18.24 7.53
CA GLU A 9 0.87 -18.14 6.69
C GLU A 9 0.37 -16.69 6.64
N LEU A 10 0.25 -16.02 7.79
CA LEU A 10 -0.13 -14.61 7.83
C LEU A 10 0.84 -13.73 7.04
N ARG A 11 2.14 -13.98 7.16
CA ARG A 11 3.16 -13.25 6.39
C ARG A 11 3.04 -13.51 4.89
N ALA A 12 2.74 -14.74 4.50
CA ALA A 12 2.53 -15.12 3.11
C ALA A 12 1.28 -14.43 2.54
N GLU A 13 0.16 -14.42 3.27
CA GLU A 13 -1.08 -13.74 2.87
C GLU A 13 -0.88 -12.23 2.70
N VAL A 14 -0.22 -11.57 3.65
CA VAL A 14 0.10 -10.13 3.57
C VAL A 14 1.02 -9.86 2.37
N SER A 15 1.99 -10.74 2.12
CA SER A 15 2.90 -10.59 0.96
C SER A 15 2.16 -10.76 -0.37
N ALA A 16 1.24 -11.71 -0.45
CA ALA A 16 0.40 -11.92 -1.63
C ALA A 16 -0.53 -10.73 -1.89
N LEU A 17 -1.15 -10.17 -0.84
CA LEU A 17 -1.99 -8.99 -0.95
C LEU A 17 -1.18 -7.77 -1.44
N ARG A 18 0.02 -7.55 -0.89
CA ARG A 18 0.92 -6.47 -1.35
C ARG A 18 1.29 -6.66 -2.82
N ALA A 19 1.67 -7.87 -3.23
CA ALA A 19 2.00 -8.15 -4.63
C ALA A 19 0.81 -7.89 -5.57
N LEU A 20 -0.40 -8.27 -5.18
CA LEU A 20 -1.61 -8.01 -5.96
C LEU A 20 -1.86 -6.49 -6.12
N VAL A 21 -1.80 -5.73 -5.03
CA VAL A 21 -1.99 -4.27 -5.08
C VAL A 21 -0.95 -3.62 -5.98
N LEU A 22 0.32 -3.99 -5.85
CA LEU A 22 1.40 -3.42 -6.67
C LEU A 22 1.30 -3.81 -8.14
N THR A 23 0.78 -5.01 -8.45
CA THR A 23 0.54 -5.43 -9.83
C THR A 23 -0.61 -4.64 -10.47
N MET A 24 -1.65 -4.33 -9.69
CA MET A 24 -2.82 -3.61 -10.16
C MET A 24 -2.63 -2.09 -10.21
N ALA A 25 -1.75 -1.54 -9.38
CA ALA A 25 -1.54 -0.10 -9.27
C ALA A 25 -1.22 0.59 -10.61
N PRO A 26 -0.30 0.10 -11.47
CA PRO A 26 -0.05 0.70 -12.79
C PRO A 26 -1.27 0.63 -13.72
N MET A 27 -2.03 -0.47 -13.66
CA MET A 27 -3.23 -0.63 -14.49
C MET A 27 -4.34 0.34 -14.08
N VAL A 28 -4.52 0.57 -12.78
CA VAL A 28 -5.57 1.45 -12.26
C VAL A 28 -5.16 2.92 -12.33
N PHE A 29 -3.96 3.26 -11.88
CA PHE A 29 -3.50 4.66 -11.81
C PHE A 29 -2.95 5.14 -13.15
N GLY A 30 -2.19 4.31 -13.86
CA GLY A 30 -1.59 4.67 -15.14
C GLY A 30 -2.62 4.85 -16.26
N GLN A 31 -3.62 3.95 -16.36
CA GLN A 31 -4.66 4.09 -17.40
C GLN A 31 -5.59 5.29 -17.18
N GLU A 32 -5.81 5.69 -15.92
CA GLU A 32 -6.62 6.84 -15.55
C GLU A 32 -5.80 8.17 -15.55
N GLY A 33 -4.52 8.12 -15.92
CA GLY A 33 -3.65 9.30 -15.97
C GLY A 33 -3.32 9.91 -14.59
N ILE A 34 -3.43 9.11 -13.53
CA ILE A 34 -3.07 9.54 -12.18
C ILE A 34 -1.56 9.51 -12.04
N SER A 35 -0.95 10.69 -11.81
CA SER A 35 0.49 10.80 -11.63
C SER A 35 0.97 10.13 -10.35
N ALA A 36 2.24 9.74 -10.31
CA ALA A 36 2.87 9.12 -9.15
C ALA A 36 2.76 10.00 -7.88
N GLU A 37 2.88 11.32 -8.01
CA GLU A 37 2.71 12.26 -6.88
C GLU A 37 1.30 12.21 -6.30
N ASN A 38 0.28 12.06 -7.17
CA ASN A 38 -1.11 11.91 -6.72
C ASN A 38 -1.35 10.55 -6.05
N VAL A 39 -0.64 9.49 -6.48
CA VAL A 39 -0.68 8.18 -5.81
C VAL A 39 -0.06 8.27 -4.41
N GLU A 40 1.07 8.94 -4.25
CA GLU A 40 1.69 9.18 -2.93
C GLU A 40 0.78 10.02 -2.01
N ALA A 41 0.19 11.09 -2.55
CA ALA A 41 -0.74 11.93 -1.82
C ALA A 41 -1.98 11.14 -1.35
N LEU A 42 -2.48 10.21 -2.17
CA LEU A 42 -3.58 9.33 -1.81
C LEU A 42 -3.19 8.38 -0.67
N GLY A 43 -1.98 7.81 -0.72
CA GLY A 43 -1.43 6.99 0.36
C GLY A 43 -1.34 7.74 1.69
N ALA A 44 -0.82 8.98 1.66
CA ALA A 44 -0.74 9.85 2.82
C ALA A 44 -2.13 10.21 3.38
N ALA A 45 -3.12 10.46 2.52
CA ALA A 45 -4.50 10.71 2.93
C ALA A 45 -5.11 9.49 3.64
N PHE A 46 -4.93 8.27 3.12
CA PHE A 46 -5.39 7.05 3.76
C PHE A 46 -4.68 6.78 5.10
N ALA A 47 -3.36 6.98 5.15
CA ALA A 47 -2.58 6.85 6.38
C ALA A 47 -3.11 7.80 7.48
N ASN A 48 -3.49 9.03 7.12
CA ASN A 48 -4.13 9.96 8.05
C ASN A 48 -5.53 9.51 8.50
N GLN A 49 -6.32 8.88 7.62
CA GLN A 49 -7.62 8.33 8.03
C GLN A 49 -7.48 7.18 9.03
N ILE A 50 -6.42 6.37 8.93
CA ILE A 50 -6.13 5.28 9.89
C ILE A 50 -5.95 5.83 11.30
N GLN A 51 -5.38 7.02 11.46
CA GLN A 51 -5.21 7.68 12.75
C GLN A 51 -6.57 8.00 13.42
N GLY A 52 -7.64 8.16 12.65
CA GLY A 52 -8.99 8.39 13.15
C GLY A 52 -9.76 7.12 13.56
N ILE A 53 -9.23 5.92 13.31
CA ILE A 53 -9.93 4.66 13.60
C ILE A 53 -9.97 4.43 15.11
N ASN A 54 -11.15 4.45 15.71
CA ASN A 54 -11.36 4.05 17.09
C ASN A 54 -11.83 2.58 17.16
N ILE A 55 -11.22 1.80 18.05
CA ILE A 55 -11.66 0.42 18.34
C ILE A 55 -12.13 0.40 19.78
N GLU A 56 -13.43 0.25 19.98
CA GLU A 56 -14.02 0.20 21.31
C GLU A 56 -13.43 -0.96 22.13
N GLY A 57 -13.07 -0.69 23.38
CA GLY A 57 -12.49 -1.68 24.28
C GLY A 57 -11.02 -2.02 24.04
N ALA A 58 -10.37 -1.41 23.04
CA ALA A 58 -8.93 -1.53 22.87
C ALA A 58 -8.17 -0.68 23.89
N ASP A 59 -7.05 -1.22 24.39
CA ASP A 59 -6.10 -0.45 25.19
C ASP A 59 -5.58 0.75 24.38
N PRO A 60 -5.59 1.98 24.93
CA PRO A 60 -5.22 3.19 24.17
C PRO A 60 -3.79 3.16 23.61
N ASP A 61 -2.83 2.62 24.36
CA ASP A 61 -1.43 2.57 23.94
C ASP A 61 -1.23 1.53 22.83
N VAL A 62 -1.91 0.40 22.96
CA VAL A 62 -1.94 -0.63 21.91
C VAL A 62 -2.61 -0.11 20.64
N LEU A 63 -3.74 0.59 20.79
CA LEU A 63 -4.49 1.17 19.68
C LEU A 63 -3.65 2.20 18.93
N GLN A 64 -2.97 3.09 19.65
CA GLN A 64 -2.10 4.08 19.01
C GLN A 64 -0.94 3.42 18.26
N ARG A 65 -0.27 2.43 18.86
CA ARG A 65 0.79 1.66 18.16
C ARG A 65 0.28 0.96 16.91
N MET A 66 -0.92 0.38 16.96
CA MET A 66 -1.53 -0.26 15.78
C MET A 66 -1.84 0.75 14.68
N ARG A 67 -2.32 1.94 15.02
CA ARG A 67 -2.56 3.02 14.05
C ARG A 67 -1.27 3.45 13.37
N ASP A 68 -0.22 3.67 14.15
CA ASP A 68 1.08 4.10 13.60
C ASP A 68 1.67 3.04 12.68
N LEU A 69 1.65 1.77 13.07
CA LEU A 69 2.11 0.65 12.24
C LEU A 69 1.32 0.54 10.93
N LYS A 70 -0.01 0.62 11.00
CA LYS A 70 -0.88 0.50 9.82
C LYS A 70 -0.75 1.73 8.90
N ALA A 71 -0.66 2.93 9.46
CA ALA A 71 -0.46 4.16 8.70
C ALA A 71 0.87 4.12 7.93
N GLY A 72 1.95 3.67 8.58
CA GLY A 72 3.24 3.45 7.92
C GLY A 72 3.16 2.42 6.80
N ALA A 73 2.58 1.24 7.06
CA ALA A 73 2.46 0.19 6.05
C ALA A 73 1.64 0.62 4.83
N VAL A 74 0.60 1.44 5.01
CA VAL A 74 -0.17 2.01 3.90
C VAL A 74 0.63 3.07 3.14
N ALA A 75 1.34 3.96 3.83
CA ALA A 75 2.20 4.93 3.16
C ALA A 75 3.27 4.23 2.30
N ASP A 76 3.94 3.22 2.86
CA ASP A 76 4.96 2.43 2.15
C ASP A 76 4.39 1.73 0.91
N LEU A 77 3.20 1.12 1.03
CA LEU A 77 2.53 0.45 -0.09
C LEU A 77 2.23 1.41 -1.26
N PHE A 78 1.78 2.63 -0.94
CA PHE A 78 1.45 3.63 -1.97
C PHE A 78 2.71 4.28 -2.55
N SER A 79 3.78 4.40 -1.76
CA SER A 79 5.10 4.80 -2.28
C SER A 79 5.60 3.80 -3.32
N ASP A 80 5.57 2.50 -3.00
CA ASP A 80 5.93 1.45 -3.95
C ASP A 80 5.03 1.46 -5.20
N ALA A 81 3.73 1.71 -5.02
CA ALA A 81 2.78 1.81 -6.13
C ALA A 81 3.10 3.01 -7.04
N ALA A 82 3.49 4.15 -6.45
CA ALA A 82 3.92 5.32 -7.19
C ALA A 82 5.21 5.04 -7.98
N ASP A 83 6.17 4.31 -7.40
CA ASP A 83 7.37 3.85 -8.11
C ASP A 83 7.02 3.03 -9.35
N GLN A 84 6.04 2.12 -9.25
CA GLN A 84 5.57 1.31 -10.37
C GLN A 84 4.87 2.15 -11.46
N VAL A 85 4.12 3.18 -11.07
CA VAL A 85 3.51 4.11 -12.03
C VAL A 85 4.57 4.92 -12.78
N ARG A 86 5.63 5.37 -12.10
CA ARG A 86 6.77 6.04 -12.76
C ARG A 86 7.46 5.09 -13.74
N ALA A 87 7.75 3.87 -13.31
CA ALA A 87 8.40 2.88 -14.16
C ALA A 87 7.58 2.50 -15.40
N GLY A 88 6.25 2.40 -15.27
CA GLY A 88 5.35 2.12 -16.39
C GLY A 88 5.08 3.31 -17.32
N GLY A 89 5.41 4.54 -16.90
CA GLY A 89 5.30 5.74 -17.73
C GLY A 89 6.50 5.97 -18.66
N ASP A 90 7.65 5.35 -18.37
CA ASP A 90 8.88 5.45 -19.17
C ASP A 90 8.93 4.42 -20.32
N GLU A 91 8.01 3.45 -20.38
CA GLU A 91 7.80 2.61 -21.56
C GLU A 91 6.97 3.35 -22.62
N GLU A 92 7.50 4.46 -23.18
CA GLU A 92 7.04 4.89 -24.50
C GLU A 92 7.41 3.79 -25.50
N PRO A 93 6.45 3.13 -26.18
CA PRO A 93 6.78 2.25 -27.28
C PRO A 93 7.50 3.06 -28.37
N ASP A 94 8.77 2.76 -28.60
CA ASP A 94 9.54 3.22 -29.74
C ASP A 94 8.90 2.70 -31.03
N PHE A 95 7.95 3.46 -31.56
CA PHE A 95 7.49 3.31 -32.94
C PHE A 95 8.48 4.05 -33.84
N GLY A 96 9.69 3.50 -33.95
CA GLY A 96 10.74 4.03 -34.81
C GLY A 96 10.21 4.36 -36.21
N GLY A 97 10.32 5.64 -36.58
CA GLY A 97 9.98 6.17 -37.90
C GLY A 97 11.15 6.12 -38.89
#